data_AF-A0A0D2RQ90-F1
#
_entry.id   AF-A0A0D2RQ90-F1
#
_cell.length_a   1.000
_cell.length_b   1.000
_cell.length_c   1.000
_cell.angle_alpha   90.00
_cell.angle_beta   90.00
_cell.angle_gamma   90.00
#
_symmetry.space_group_name_H-M   'P 1'
#
loop_
_entity.id
_entity.type
_entity.pdbx_description
1 polymer ?
#
loop_
_entity_poly.entity_id
_entity_poly.type
_entity_poly.pdbx_seq_one_letter_code
_entity_poly.pdbx_strand_id
1 'polypeptide(L)'
;MVVGVVDGTSEAIFQTLMSLGPSRSEWDFCFYKGSVVEHLDGHTDIVLKQLYSDWLPWGMKRRDLLLRRYWRREDDGTYVILYHLVVHKKCSPQKSYVCASLKSNVCLKFMHKKRSF
;
A
#
# COMPACT_ATOMS: atom_id res chain seq x y z
N MET A 1 12.61 -10.62 -3.54
CA MET A 1 12.60 -10.37 -2.08
C MET A 1 13.61 -9.27 -1.79
N VAL A 2 13.24 -8.27 -0.99
CA VAL A 2 14.12 -7.15 -0.61
C VAL A 2 14.07 -7.03 0.92
N VAL A 3 15.21 -6.75 1.56
CA VAL A 3 15.33 -6.59 3.01
C VAL A 3 16.14 -5.33 3.28
N GLY A 4 15.71 -4.53 4.24
CA GLY A 4 16.39 -3.32 4.66
C GLY A 4 16.19 -3.04 6.14
N VAL A 5 17.10 -2.27 6.73
CA VAL A 5 16.97 -1.74 8.09
C VAL A 5 16.52 -0.30 7.97
N VAL A 6 15.47 0.05 8.71
CA VAL A 6 14.92 1.41 8.77
C VAL A 6 14.95 1.85 10.23
N ASP A 7 15.40 3.08 10.47
CA ASP A 7 15.37 3.68 11.80
C ASP A 7 13.93 4.04 12.15
N GLY A 8 13.37 3.37 13.16
CA GLY A 8 12.00 3.57 13.61
C GLY A 8 11.45 2.36 14.35
N THR A 9 10.32 2.56 15.04
CA THR A 9 9.58 1.45 15.63
C THR A 9 8.77 0.73 14.54
N SER A 10 8.49 -0.56 14.74
CA SER A 10 7.62 -1.31 13.83
C SER A 10 6.23 -0.68 13.71
N GLU A 11 5.73 -0.09 14.80
CA GLU A 11 4.49 0.71 14.84
C GLU A 11 4.56 1.95 13.95
N ALA A 12 5.61 2.76 14.07
CA ALA A 12 5.74 3.97 13.26
C ALA A 12 5.79 3.62 11.77
N ILE A 13 6.55 2.58 11.40
CA ILE A 13 6.63 2.08 10.03
C ILE A 13 5.26 1.59 9.55
N PHE A 14 4.52 0.85 10.39
CA PHE A 14 3.17 0.40 10.09
C PHE A 14 2.24 1.60 9.80
N GLN A 15 2.20 2.61 10.68
CA GLN A 15 1.37 3.80 10.48
C GLN A 15 1.75 4.56 9.20
N THR A 16 3.04 4.74 8.93
CA THR A 16 3.54 5.39 7.71
C THR A 16 3.10 4.65 6.44
N LEU A 17 3.10 3.31 6.45
CA LEU A 17 2.68 2.52 5.29
C LEU A 17 1.17 2.46 5.12
N MET A 18 0.43 2.55 6.22
CA MET A 18 -1.03 2.53 6.23
C MET A 18 -1.64 3.89 5.87
N SER A 19 -0.87 4.97 5.95
CA SER A 19 -1.35 6.31 5.60
C SER A 19 -1.73 6.41 4.11
N LEU A 20 -2.84 7.09 3.86
CA LEU A 20 -3.34 7.46 2.53
C LEU A 20 -3.46 8.99 2.34
N GLY A 21 -3.09 9.75 3.38
CA GLY A 21 -3.10 11.21 3.38
C GLY A 21 -1.83 11.82 2.79
N PRO A 22 -1.65 13.14 2.91
CA PRO A 22 -0.50 13.87 2.33
C PRO A 22 0.87 13.33 2.75
N SER A 23 1.00 12.79 3.98
CA SER A 23 2.24 12.20 4.47
C SER A 23 2.73 11.01 3.64
N ARG A 24 1.85 10.39 2.84
CA ARG A 24 2.22 9.34 1.91
C ARG A 24 3.05 9.89 0.73
N SER A 25 2.70 11.06 0.22
CA SER A 25 3.40 11.70 -0.90
C SER A 25 4.82 12.18 -0.54
N GLU A 26 5.14 12.29 0.76
CA GLU A 26 6.47 12.70 1.21
C GLU A 26 7.56 11.68 0.86
N TRP A 27 7.20 10.40 0.71
CA TRP A 27 8.16 9.32 0.44
C TRP A 27 7.77 8.43 -0.74
N ASP A 28 6.48 8.32 -1.07
CA ASP A 28 5.99 7.56 -2.24
C ASP A 28 5.87 8.49 -3.44
N PHE A 29 6.95 8.62 -4.21
CA PHE A 29 7.06 9.55 -5.34
C PHE A 29 6.01 9.33 -6.45
N CYS A 30 5.44 8.12 -6.54
CA CYS A 30 4.39 7.80 -7.50
C CYS A 30 2.98 8.13 -6.98
N PHE A 31 2.79 8.35 -5.67
CA PHE A 31 1.49 8.45 -5.05
C PHE A 31 0.86 9.84 -5.25
N TYR A 32 -0.30 9.88 -5.90
CA TYR A 32 -1.08 11.10 -6.06
C TYR A 32 -2.10 11.27 -4.93
N LYS A 33 -3.01 10.31 -4.78
CA LYS A 33 -4.02 10.32 -3.71
C LYS A 33 -4.50 8.91 -3.39
N GLY A 34 -5.06 8.74 -2.20
CA GLY A 34 -5.62 7.45 -1.79
C GLY A 34 -6.87 7.61 -0.95
N SER A 35 -7.73 6.59 -0.99
CA SER A 35 -8.91 6.52 -0.14
C SER A 35 -9.24 5.09 0.22
N VAL A 36 -9.86 4.90 1.39
CA VAL A 36 -10.47 3.63 1.74
C VAL A 36 -11.80 3.53 1.00
N VAL A 37 -11.98 2.47 0.23
CA VAL A 37 -13.21 2.16 -0.52
C VAL A 37 -14.18 1.39 0.37
N GLU A 38 -13.67 0.44 1.14
CA GLU A 38 -14.47 -0.43 2.00
C GLU A 38 -13.62 -1.02 3.11
N HIS A 39 -14.15 -1.07 4.32
CA HIS A 39 -13.60 -1.89 5.40
C HIS A 39 -14.29 -3.25 5.37
N LEU A 40 -13.52 -4.33 5.25
CA LEU A 40 -14.07 -5.69 5.21
C LEU A 40 -14.19 -6.26 6.63
N ASP A 41 -13.19 -5.97 7.47
CA ASP A 41 -13.16 -6.32 8.89
C ASP A 41 -12.20 -5.36 9.65
N GLY A 42 -11.85 -5.66 10.91
CA GLY A 42 -10.95 -4.81 11.71
C GLY A 42 -9.47 -4.84 11.30
N HIS A 43 -9.10 -5.75 10.40
CA HIS A 43 -7.74 -6.05 9.94
C HIS A 43 -7.59 -6.06 8.42
N THR A 44 -8.67 -5.79 7.69
CA THR A 44 -8.72 -5.86 6.23
C THR A 44 -9.57 -4.73 5.68
N ASP A 45 -9.02 -4.01 4.71
CA ASP A 45 -9.75 -3.01 3.94
C ASP A 45 -9.41 -3.10 2.45
N ILE A 46 -10.20 -2.41 1.62
CA ILE A 46 -9.94 -2.18 0.20
C ILE A 46 -9.64 -0.70 0.04
N VAL A 47 -8.49 -0.39 -0.55
CA VAL A 47 -8.04 0.98 -0.81
C VAL A 47 -7.85 1.22 -2.29
N LEU A 48 -8.22 2.43 -2.72
CA LEU A 48 -7.90 2.96 -4.05
C LEU A 48 -6.67 3.85 -3.90
N LYS A 49 -5.63 3.59 -4.68
CA LYS A 49 -4.47 4.48 -4.81
C LYS A 49 -4.36 4.95 -6.26
N GLN A 50 -4.36 6.26 -6.45
CA GLN A 50 -4.10 6.87 -7.75
C GLN A 50 -2.63 7.25 -7.83
N LEU A 51 -2.02 6.97 -8.98
CA LEU A 51 -0.61 7.27 -9.21
C LEU A 51 -0.46 8.42 -10.21
N TYR A 52 0.63 9.19 -10.07
CA TYR A 52 1.02 10.19 -11.06
C TYR A 52 1.33 9.54 -12.42
N SER A 53 1.05 10.26 -13.50
CA SER A 53 1.42 9.88 -14.88
C SER A 53 2.90 10.09 -15.17
N ASP A 54 3.56 10.93 -14.37
CA ASP A 54 4.76 11.63 -14.80
C ASP A 54 5.99 10.71 -14.84
N TRP A 55 5.86 9.53 -14.23
CA TRP A 55 6.84 8.44 -14.25
C TRP A 55 6.55 7.37 -15.30
N LEU A 56 5.44 7.48 -16.04
CA LEU A 56 5.14 6.56 -17.12
C LEU A 56 5.73 7.09 -18.44
N PRO A 57 6.21 6.20 -19.33
CA PRO A 57 6.56 6.55 -20.70
C PRO A 57 5.49 7.41 -21.39
N TRP A 58 5.93 8.32 -22.25
CA TRP A 58 5.06 9.21 -23.01
C TRP A 58 3.91 8.44 -23.69
N GLY A 59 2.68 8.95 -23.52
CA GLY A 59 1.46 8.36 -24.09
C GLY A 59 0.75 7.34 -23.19
N MET A 60 1.28 7.00 -22.02
CA MET A 60 0.60 6.13 -21.07
C MET A 60 -0.40 6.89 -20.19
N LYS A 61 -1.59 6.32 -20.03
CA LYS A 61 -2.62 6.86 -19.14
C LYS A 61 -2.25 6.62 -17.67
N ARG A 62 -2.73 7.51 -16.80
CA ARG A 62 -2.63 7.34 -15.34
C ARG A 62 -3.25 6.01 -14.90
N ARG A 63 -2.67 5.45 -13.83
CA ARG A 63 -3.09 4.15 -13.29
C ARG A 63 -3.66 4.30 -11.90
N ASP A 64 -4.76 3.59 -11.69
CA ASP A 64 -5.33 3.38 -10.38
C ASP A 64 -5.03 1.95 -9.93
N LEU A 65 -4.61 1.80 -8.68
CA LEU A 65 -4.40 0.53 -8.00
C LEU A 65 -5.51 0.34 -7.00
N LEU A 66 -6.30 -0.71 -7.18
CA LEU A 66 -7.25 -1.14 -6.17
C LEU A 66 -6.69 -2.32 -5.42
N LEU A 67 -6.45 -2.12 -4.12
CA LEU A 67 -5.69 -3.04 -3.29
C LEU A 67 -6.55 -3.44 -2.09
N ARG A 68 -6.74 -4.74 -1.91
CA ARG A 68 -7.14 -5.29 -0.61
C ARG A 68 -5.87 -5.41 0.23
N ARG A 69 -5.81 -4.73 1.37
CA ARG A 69 -4.71 -4.90 2.34
C ARG A 69 -5.23 -5.56 3.61
N TYR A 70 -4.54 -6.61 4.02
CA TYR A 70 -4.71 -7.25 5.32
C TYR A 70 -3.50 -6.92 6.18
N TRP A 71 -3.69 -6.71 7.48
CA TRP A 71 -2.59 -6.51 8.41
C TRP A 71 -2.81 -7.23 9.73
N ARG A 72 -1.71 -7.64 10.36
CA ARG A 72 -1.70 -8.17 11.72
C ARG A 72 -0.46 -7.74 12.48
N ARG A 73 -0.61 -7.72 13.79
CA ARG A 73 0.48 -7.54 14.75
C ARG A 73 0.66 -8.84 15.53
N GLU A 74 1.87 -9.35 15.60
CA GLU A 74 2.24 -10.49 16.43
C GLU A 74 2.57 -10.01 17.86
N ASP A 75 2.56 -10.93 18.81
CA ASP A 75 2.85 -10.64 20.23
C ASP A 75 4.26 -10.08 20.47
N ASP A 76 5.22 -10.43 19.60
CA ASP A 76 6.59 -9.92 19.64
C ASP A 76 6.73 -8.48 19.07
N GLY A 77 5.62 -7.87 18.65
CA GLY A 77 5.57 -6.54 18.06
C GLY A 77 5.87 -6.50 16.55
N THR A 78 5.98 -7.65 15.90
CA THR A 78 6.10 -7.76 14.44
C THR A 78 4.82 -7.33 13.75
N TYR A 79 4.95 -6.55 12.69
CA TYR A 79 3.84 -6.22 11.79
C TYR A 79 3.97 -6.97 10.47
N VAL A 80 2.86 -7.51 9.98
CA VAL A 80 2.75 -8.08 8.62
C VAL A 80 1.63 -7.37 7.88
N ILE A 81 1.89 -6.92 6.66
CA ILE A 81 0.91 -6.33 5.75
C ILE A 81 0.92 -7.11 4.44
N LEU A 82 -0.24 -7.60 4.01
CA LEU A 82 -0.45 -8.29 2.75
C LEU A 82 -1.29 -7.42 1.82
N TYR A 83 -0.75 -7.03 0.67
CA TYR A 83 -1.47 -6.37 -0.40
C TYR A 83 -1.83 -7.38 -1.50
N HIS A 84 -3.09 -7.36 -1.91
CA HIS A 84 -3.61 -8.12 -3.03
C HIS A 84 -4.37 -7.18 -3.96
N LEU A 85 -4.02 -7.15 -5.25
CA LEU A 85 -4.75 -6.37 -6.25
C LEU A 85 -6.14 -6.99 -6.48
N VAL A 86 -7.19 -6.19 -6.42
CA VAL A 86 -8.57 -6.68 -6.54
C VAL A 86 -9.34 -5.88 -7.58
N VAL A 87 -10.34 -6.52 -8.18
CA VAL A 87 -11.36 -5.83 -8.99
C VAL A 87 -12.59 -5.67 -8.09
N HIS A 88 -13.13 -4.45 -7.99
CA HIS A 88 -14.25 -4.16 -7.11
C HIS A 88 -15.38 -3.45 -7.86
N LYS A 89 -16.61 -3.89 -7.63
CA LYS A 89 -17.79 -3.41 -8.35
C LYS A 89 -18.07 -1.92 -8.14
N LYS A 90 -17.74 -1.36 -6.96
CA LYS A 90 -17.91 0.08 -6.66
C LYS A 90 -16.90 0.97 -7.38
N CYS A 91 -15.84 0.40 -7.97
CA CYS A 91 -14.81 1.14 -8.69
C CYS A 91 -14.86 0.75 -10.17
N SER A 92 -15.73 1.43 -10.93
CA SER A 92 -15.73 1.31 -12.39
C SER A 92 -14.49 2.01 -12.97
N PRO A 93 -13.93 1.53 -14.10
CA PRO A 93 -12.81 2.19 -14.76
C PRO A 93 -13.19 3.63 -15.10
N GLN A 94 -12.52 4.61 -14.49
CA GLN A 94 -12.74 6.01 -14.85
C GLN A 94 -12.17 6.25 -16.26
N LYS A 95 -12.84 7.06 -17.10
CA LYS A 95 -12.42 7.32 -18.49
C LYS A 95 -10.95 7.80 -18.61
N SER A 96 -10.41 8.41 -17.55
CA SER A 96 -9.05 8.94 -17.45
C SER A 96 -8.03 8.05 -16.71
N TYR A 97 -8.45 6.96 -16.05
CA TYR A 97 -7.57 6.06 -15.29
C TYR A 97 -7.76 4.60 -15.70
N VAL A 98 -6.64 3.93 -15.97
CA VAL A 98 -6.65 2.48 -16.22
C VAL A 98 -6.45 1.76 -14.88
N CYS A 99 -7.42 0.94 -14.48
CA CYS A 99 -7.26 0.06 -13.32
C CYS A 99 -6.18 -0.98 -13.65
N ALA A 100 -5.10 -1.02 -12.88
CA ALA A 100 -4.06 -2.03 -13.10
C ALA A 100 -4.54 -3.39 -12.57
N SER A 101 -4.62 -4.38 -13.46
CA SER A 101 -4.82 -5.78 -13.08
C SER A 101 -3.47 -6.50 -13.09
N LEU A 102 -2.91 -6.78 -11.91
CA LEU A 102 -1.78 -7.68 -11.76
C LEU A 102 -2.17 -8.79 -10.79
N LYS A 103 -1.93 -10.06 -11.16
CA LYS A 103 -2.07 -11.19 -10.24
C LYS A 103 -0.80 -11.31 -9.41
N SER A 104 -0.54 -10.34 -8.54
CA SER A 104 0.63 -10.34 -7.66
C SER A 104 0.26 -9.89 -6.26
N ASN A 105 0.78 -10.60 -5.27
CA ASN A 105 0.68 -10.23 -3.86
C ASN A 105 1.99 -9.59 -3.41
N VAL A 106 1.90 -8.54 -2.60
CA VAL A 106 3.05 -7.95 -1.93
C VAL A 106 2.91 -8.21 -0.44
N CYS A 107 3.90 -8.85 0.16
CA CYS A 107 3.99 -9.06 1.60
C CYS A 107 5.08 -8.15 2.16
N LEU A 108 4.74 -7.37 3.17
CA LEU A 108 5.66 -6.53 3.91
C LEU A 108 5.68 -7.00 5.37
N LYS A 109 6.89 -7.21 5.91
CA LYS A 109 7.09 -7.65 7.30
C LYS A 109 8.09 -6.73 8.00
N PHE A 110 7.71 -6.22 9.16
CA PHE A 110 8.50 -5.28 9.95
C PHE A 110 8.70 -5.83 11.35
N MET A 111 9.94 -5.89 11.79
CA MET A 111 10.33 -6.43 13.09
C MET A 111 11.36 -5.53 13.74
N HIS A 112 11.37 -5.49 15.06
CA HIS A 112 12.47 -4.86 15.77
C HIS A 112 13.74 -5.71 15.60
N LYS A 113 14.83 -5.09 15.18
CA LYS A 113 16.12 -5.78 15.08
C LYS A 113 16.69 -5.94 16.50
N LYS A 114 16.71 -7.17 17.02
CA LYS A 114 17.44 -7.48 18.25
C LYS A 114 18.92 -7.15 18.02
N ARG A 115 19.51 -6.29 18.87
CA ARG A 115 20.96 -6.10 18.91
C ARG A 115 21.55 -7.40 19.47
N SER A 116 22.41 -8.08 18.71
CA SER A 116 23.34 -9.05 19.30
C SER A 116 24.31 -8.26 20.17
N PHE A 117 24.42 -8.64 21.45
CA PHE A 117 25.55 -8.29 22.28
C PHE A 117 26.70 -9.25 21.99
#